data_AF-A0A2E8UDN4-F1
#
_entry.id   AF-A0A2E8UDN4-F1
#
_cell.length_a   1.000
_cell.length_b   1.000
_cell.length_c   1.000
_cell.angle_alpha   90.00
_cell.angle_beta   90.00
_cell.angle_gamma   90.00
#
_symmetry.space_group_name_H-M   'P 1'
#
loop_
_entity.id
_entity.type
_entity.pdbx_description
1 polymer ?
#
loop_
_entity_poly.entity_id
_entity_poly.type
_entity_poly.pdbx_seq_one_letter_code
_entity_poly.pdbx_strand_id
1 'polypeptide(L)'
;MYSVQDLANYIDMQSSALYTKIKNGDLISRRETGIHLIHREDLRKTSYGLVIEEKLKKADFKRAVWHEINRRFEHVGWIDDQAIYVDRG
;
A
#
# COMPACT_ATOMS: atom_id res chain seq x y z
N MET A 1 8.28 -0.02 4.90
CA MET A 1 7.61 0.11 6.21
C MET A 1 6.69 1.32 6.18
N TYR A 2 5.66 1.35 7.01
CA TYR A 2 4.73 2.48 7.12
C TYR A 2 4.61 2.90 8.58
N SER A 3 4.56 4.21 8.87
CA SER A 3 4.02 4.65 10.15
C SER A 3 2.54 4.30 10.24
N VAL A 4 1.99 4.18 11.45
CA VAL A 4 0.54 3.94 11.62
C VAL A 4 -0.29 5.03 10.94
N GLN A 5 0.15 6.29 11.00
CA GLN A 5 -0.57 7.40 10.40
C GLN A 5 -0.52 7.35 8.87
N ASP A 6 0.64 7.06 8.30
CA ASP A 6 0.79 6.97 6.84
C ASP A 6 0.03 5.78 6.28
N LEU A 7 0.09 4.62 6.96
CA LEU A 7 -0.64 3.43 6.55
C LEU A 7 -2.15 3.70 6.55
N ALA A 8 -2.66 4.30 7.63
CA ALA A 8 -4.06 4.65 7.79
C ALA A 8 -4.54 5.54 6.62
N ASN A 9 -3.78 6.59 6.30
CA ASN A 9 -4.07 7.47 5.17
C ASN A 9 -3.99 6.74 3.83
N TYR A 10 -3.04 5.81 3.68
CA TYR A 10 -2.81 5.09 2.44
C TYR A 10 -3.97 4.14 2.09
N ILE A 11 -4.51 3.44 3.09
CA ILE A 11 -5.58 2.44 2.92
C ILE A 11 -6.98 2.97 3.28
N ASP A 12 -7.11 4.28 3.43
CA ASP A 12 -8.34 4.99 3.79
C ASP A 12 -9.01 4.40 5.04
N MET A 13 -8.28 4.39 6.15
CA MET A 13 -8.71 3.89 7.45
C MET A 13 -8.38 4.88 8.56
N GLN A 14 -9.10 4.80 9.68
CA GLN A 14 -8.75 5.58 10.87
C GLN A 14 -7.51 4.99 11.56
N SER A 15 -6.54 5.84 11.90
CA SER A 15 -5.32 5.42 12.61
C SER A 15 -5.63 4.86 14.00
N SER A 16 -6.68 5.34 14.67
CA SER A 16 -7.18 4.80 15.95
C SER A 16 -7.49 3.29 15.87
N ALA A 17 -8.12 2.85 14.78
CA ALA A 17 -8.45 1.44 14.59
C ALA A 17 -7.18 0.57 14.46
N LEU A 18 -6.16 1.07 13.78
CA LEU A 18 -4.86 0.39 13.68
C LEU A 18 -4.15 0.34 15.04
N TYR A 19 -4.19 1.42 15.83
CA TYR A 19 -3.65 1.43 17.19
C TYR A 19 -4.35 0.45 18.12
N THR A 20 -5.69 0.32 18.04
CA THR A 20 -6.43 -0.70 18.79
C THR A 20 -5.98 -2.10 18.42
N LYS A 21 -5.74 -2.36 17.13
CA LYS A 21 -5.28 -3.66 16.64
C LYS A 21 -3.86 -3.99 17.09
N ILE A 22 -2.97 -3.01 17.12
CA ILE A 22 -1.64 -3.15 17.71
C ILE A 22 -1.73 -3.45 19.20
N LYS A 23 -2.54 -2.69 19.95
CA LYS A 23 -2.71 -2.86 21.39
C LYS A 23 -3.25 -4.24 21.75
N ASN A 24 -4.15 -4.80 20.93
CA ASN A 24 -4.73 -6.12 21.14
C ASN A 24 -3.82 -7.27 20.67
N GLY A 25 -2.68 -6.98 20.03
CA GLY A 25 -1.79 -8.00 19.46
C GLY A 25 -2.24 -8.57 18.11
N ASP A 26 -3.34 -8.05 17.54
CA ASP A 26 -3.86 -8.46 16.24
C ASP A 26 -2.99 -7.97 15.08
N LEU A 27 -2.17 -6.94 15.29
CA LEU A 27 -1.30 -6.34 14.29
C LEU A 27 0.09 -6.07 14.86
N ILE A 28 1.11 -6.62 14.22
CA ILE A 28 2.50 -6.45 14.66
C ILE A 28 3.02 -5.08 14.22
N SER A 29 3.63 -4.37 15.17
CA SER A 29 4.37 -3.13 14.90
C SER A 29 5.69 -3.14 15.66
N ARG A 30 6.66 -2.38 15.18
CA ARG A 30 7.95 -2.14 15.83
C ARG A 30 7.97 -0.69 16.30
N ARG A 31 8.49 -0.45 17.50
CA ARG A 31 8.58 0.90 18.05
C ARG A 31 9.97 1.47 17.78
N GLU A 32 10.04 2.50 16.97
CA GLU A 32 11.28 3.19 16.62
C GLU A 32 11.08 4.68 16.86
N THR A 33 12.03 5.30 17.59
CA THR A 33 11.98 6.74 17.96
C THR A 33 10.63 7.22 18.53
N GLY A 34 9.91 6.32 19.22
CA GLY A 34 8.61 6.60 19.84
C GLY A 34 7.39 6.36 18.94
N ILE A 35 7.60 6.08 17.65
CA ILE A 35 6.56 5.87 16.64
C ILE A 35 6.35 4.37 16.39
N HIS A 36 5.11 3.96 16.10
CA HIS A 36 4.79 2.61 15.65
C HIS A 36 5.00 2.49 14.14
N LEU A 37 5.89 1.58 13.74
CA LEU A 37 6.17 1.23 12.35
C LEU A 37 5.63 -0.16 12.05
N ILE A 38 4.91 -0.27 10.94
CA ILE A 38 4.36 -1.52 10.43
C ILE A 38 5.19 -1.94 9.22
N HIS A 39 5.78 -3.11 9.35
CA HIS A 39 6.64 -3.73 8.37
C HIS A 39 5.80 -4.63 7.45
N ARG A 40 6.02 -4.56 6.13
CA ARG A 40 5.24 -5.36 5.16
C ARG A 40 5.44 -6.86 5.43
N GLU A 41 6.64 -7.26 5.82
CA GLU A 41 6.97 -8.65 6.19
C GLU A 41 6.22 -9.14 7.44
N ASP A 42 5.83 -8.23 8.34
CA ASP A 42 5.13 -8.57 9.57
C ASP A 42 3.61 -8.70 9.37
N LEU A 43 3.07 -8.19 8.27
CA LEU A 43 1.65 -8.30 7.93
C LEU A 43 1.21 -9.76 7.75
N ARG A 44 2.08 -10.61 7.22
CA ARG A 44 1.75 -12.03 6.99
C ARG A 44 1.74 -12.88 8.26
N LYS A 45 2.15 -12.32 9.39
CA LYS A 45 2.25 -13.03 10.67
C LYS A 45 0.95 -13.03 11.47
N THR A 46 -0.07 -12.27 11.03
CA THR A 46 -1.35 -12.15 11.73
C THR A 46 -2.50 -12.15 10.74
N SER A 47 -3.65 -12.70 11.13
CA SER A 47 -4.85 -12.72 10.28
C SER A 47 -5.31 -11.30 9.92
N TYR A 48 -5.20 -10.35 10.85
CA TYR A 48 -5.54 -8.96 10.56
C TYR A 48 -4.50 -8.28 9.66
N GLY A 49 -3.21 -8.61 9.81
CA GLY A 49 -2.17 -8.14 8.90
C GLY A 49 -2.40 -8.59 7.45
N LEU A 50 -2.96 -9.78 7.21
CA LEU A 50 -3.36 -10.21 5.86
C LEU A 50 -4.47 -9.33 5.27
N VAL A 51 -5.42 -8.87 6.10
CA VAL A 51 -6.46 -7.90 5.68
C VAL A 51 -5.82 -6.57 5.27
N ILE A 52 -4.82 -6.12 6.02
CA ILE A 52 -4.05 -4.91 5.67
C ILE A 52 -3.26 -5.11 4.38
N GLU A 53 -2.63 -6.27 4.16
CA GLU A 53 -1.95 -6.59 2.89
C GLU A 53 -2.90 -6.55 1.70
N GLU A 54 -4.12 -7.08 1.83
CA GLU A 54 -5.16 -6.99 0.79
C GLU A 54 -5.60 -5.54 0.53
N LYS A 55 -5.78 -4.74 1.59
CA LYS A 55 -6.12 -3.32 1.46
C LYS A 55 -5.00 -2.52 0.79
N LEU A 56 -3.74 -2.81 1.10
CA LEU A 56 -2.59 -2.24 0.41
C LEU A 56 -2.62 -2.59 -1.07
N LYS A 57 -2.82 -3.85 -1.45
CA LYS A 57 -2.94 -4.25 -2.86
C LYS A 57 -4.07 -3.53 -3.59
N LYS A 58 -5.23 -3.36 -2.95
CA LYS A 58 -6.38 -2.63 -3.52
C LYS A 58 -6.10 -1.14 -3.65
N ALA A 59 -5.41 -0.54 -2.67
CA ALA A 59 -5.00 0.86 -2.73
C ALA A 59 -3.93 1.09 -3.82
N ASP A 60 -2.95 0.19 -3.93
CA ASP A 60 -1.95 0.17 -4.98
C ASP A 60 -2.64 0.11 -6.36
N PHE A 61 -3.61 -0.79 -6.55
CA PHE A 61 -4.37 -0.92 -7.80
C PHE A 61 -5.25 0.30 -8.10
N LYS A 62 -5.93 0.89 -7.11
CA LYS A 62 -6.73 2.12 -7.29
C LYS A 62 -5.87 3.32 -7.68
N ARG A 63 -4.60 3.32 -7.30
CA ARG A 63 -3.64 4.38 -7.60
C ARG A 63 -2.84 4.12 -8.87
N ALA A 64 -3.06 2.99 -9.57
CA ALA A 64 -2.51 2.77 -10.88
C ALA A 64 -3.02 3.87 -11.82
N VAL A 65 -2.10 4.73 -12.27
CA VAL A 65 -2.36 5.72 -13.30
C VAL A 65 -2.16 5.01 -14.62
N TRP A 66 -3.16 5.06 -15.50
CA TRP A 66 -3.09 4.43 -16.82
C TRP A 66 -2.83 5.52 -17.87
N HIS A 67 -1.78 5.36 -18.65
CA HIS A 67 -1.56 6.18 -19.83
C HIS A 67 -2.16 5.50 -21.05
N GLU A 68 -2.83 6.31 -21.87
CA GLU A 68 -3.27 5.88 -23.19
C GLU A 68 -2.07 5.80 -24.13
N ILE A 69 -1.89 4.65 -24.79
CA ILE A 69 -0.90 4.49 -25.85
C ILE A 69 -1.57 4.74 -27.19
N ASN A 70 -1.04 5.72 -27.90
CA ASN A 70 -1.43 6.05 -29.27
C ASN A 70 -0.28 5.76 -30.23
N ARG A 71 -0.54 5.04 -31.32
CA ARG A 71 0.43 4.84 -32.41
C ARG A 71 -0.16 5.41 -33.70
N ARG A 72 0.52 6.41 -34.28
CA ARG A 72 0.07 7.08 -35.53
C ARG A 72 -1.42 7.48 -35.50
N PHE A 73 -1.83 8.11 -34.40
CA PHE A 73 -3.21 8.57 -34.17
C PHE A 73 -4.27 7.48 -33.99
N GLU A 74 -3.87 6.21 -33.87
CA GLU A 74 -4.75 5.11 -33.48
C GLU A 74 -4.50 4.69 -32.04
N HIS A 75 -5.59 4.55 -31.26
CA HIS A 75 -5.55 4.00 -29.91
C HIS A 75 -5.17 2.51 -29.98
N VAL A 76 -4.05 2.14 -29.33
CA VAL A 76 -3.53 0.77 -29.33
C VAL A 76 -3.64 0.08 -27.97
N GLY A 77 -3.97 0.82 -26.90
CA GLY A 77 -4.24 0.26 -25.58
C GLY A 77 -3.86 1.17 -24.43
N TRP A 78 -3.93 0.63 -23.22
CA TRP A 78 -3.58 1.30 -21.97
C TRP A 78 -2.35 0.65 -21.35
N ILE A 79 -1.46 1.46 -20.78
CA ILE A 79 -0.31 0.98 -20.01
C ILE A 79 -0.33 1.61 -18.62
N ASP A 80 0.05 0.83 -17.62
CA ASP A 80 0.30 1.33 -16.27
C ASP A 80 1.50 2.31 -16.32
N ASP A 81 1.34 3.51 -15.77
CA ASP A 81 2.38 4.54 -15.68
C ASP A 81 3.68 4.02 -15.06
N GLN A 82 3.59 3.11 -14.09
CA GLN A 82 4.77 2.51 -13.48
C GLN A 82 5.50 1.54 -14.41
N ALA A 83 4.82 0.96 -15.41
CA ALA A 83 5.44 0.13 -16.42
C ALA A 83 6.21 0.94 -17.48
N ILE A 84 5.96 2.26 -17.59
CA ILE A 84 6.67 3.16 -18.52
C ILE A 84 8.10 3.45 -18.02
N TYR A 85 8.37 3.29 -16.72
CA TYR A 85 9.66 3.61 -16.11
C TYR A 85 10.78 2.55 -16.26
N VAL A 86 10.57 1.50 -17.07
CA VAL A 86 11.53 0.38 -17.21
C VAL A 86 12.36 0.46 -18.51
N ASP A 87 12.73 1.65 -18.98
CA ASP A 87 13.79 1.76 -20.00
C ASP A 87 14.44 3.16 -20.06
N ARG A 88 15.37 3.42 -19.13
CA ARG A 88 16.43 4.43 -19.32
C ARG A 88 17.75 3.84 -18.84
N GLY A 89 18.27 2.91 -19.64
CA GLY A 89 19.69 2.57 -19.68
C GLY A 89 20.45 3.56 -20.56
#